data_AF-A0A6M1SQF4-F1
#
_entry.id   AF-A0A6M1SQF4-F1
#
_cell.length_a   1.000
_cell.length_b   1.000
_cell.length_c   1.000
_cell.angle_alpha   90.00
_cell.angle_beta   90.00
_cell.angle_gamma   90.00
#
_symmetry.space_group_name_H-M   'P 1'
#
loop_
_entity.id
_entity.type
_entity.pdbx_description
1 polymer ?
#
loop_
_entity_poly.entity_id
_entity_poly.type
_entity_poly.pdbx_seq_one_letter_code
_entity_poly.pdbx_strand_id
1 'polypeptide(L)'
;MSPNLPADGDVNTLLARENDIPGVLVDPVMLDELEASVGDTIGLGGSQFIIRGTLSRLPDAAVRGFRLGMPALILVDGFNAVSDRTSPLPGLGTWYRYKLHLTDRDIDRGLETVVARFIDSGWTIRSARDGLGQMVRYYDLFMRFLVIVGLGSLLIGGVSVWTGMRAYIAERSGVIAVMRSIGAGRSRVFIHFLTQVAALALVGVLIGLLVGASIAWILLPYIGGAVGISLAPSIYPQPLLVAAGAGLVTAFAFAYLPLQQAQTIRPVLLFRAKGLDAPPVDWGALLLSWQVLPLLASIAAFFILAWLMTGDWTLVLAFGLASAMAAILFQLFIRLVQFGLARLPERGPRVLRHALRNISTAGQNAAAVAVSAGMALAMLIVVLVMQANLQQEFLGASAFDAPTLVGSDLFPDEVEALEALSSEPASGISRFVSTPMLRGRLTSIEDVPVSETRTRGPEATFLLSGEVPLTWRTEMPLSSRLVAGDWWPTDYSGPGLVSLHQSLRNGLDVDIGDTLTFEIFGEPTTVTVANFRDYSWQGGIDFLASFSPASSTTTPPPSLPPSPPRPARKKPSPAASLPTSPTSASSRLAIPSSK
;
A
#
# COMPACT_ATOMS: atom_id res chain seq x y z
N MET A 1 20.57 -13.44 9.16
CA MET A 1 21.63 -14.46 9.06
C MET A 1 22.61 -14.25 10.18
N SER A 2 23.20 -15.29 10.76
CA SER A 2 24.27 -15.09 11.75
C SER A 2 25.61 -14.99 11.02
N PRO A 3 26.46 -14.00 11.32
CA PRO A 3 27.83 -13.97 10.80
C PRO A 3 28.68 -15.13 11.36
N ASN A 4 28.23 -15.76 12.45
CA ASN A 4 28.86 -16.93 13.07
C ASN A 4 28.41 -18.26 12.45
N LEU A 5 27.50 -18.24 11.46
CA LEU A 5 27.11 -19.45 10.73
C LEU A 5 28.23 -19.82 9.74
N PRO A 6 28.77 -21.05 9.76
CA PRO A 6 29.68 -21.52 8.72
C PRO A 6 29.01 -21.44 7.34
N ALA A 7 29.77 -21.20 6.27
CA ALA A 7 29.23 -21.07 4.91
C ALA A 7 28.38 -22.27 4.45
N ASP A 8 28.67 -23.47 4.99
CA ASP A 8 27.95 -24.73 4.74
C ASP A 8 27.25 -25.30 5.99
N GLY A 9 27.14 -24.52 7.08
CA GLY A 9 26.61 -24.98 8.36
C GLY A 9 25.09 -24.84 8.50
N ASP A 10 24.43 -25.84 9.08
CA ASP A 10 23.01 -25.76 9.45
C ASP A 10 22.83 -25.07 10.81
N VAL A 11 21.84 -24.18 10.92
CA VAL A 11 21.45 -23.50 12.17
C VAL A 11 21.14 -24.53 13.26
N ASN A 12 20.57 -25.69 12.89
CA ASN A 12 20.28 -26.75 13.86
C ASN A 12 21.55 -27.31 14.51
N THR A 13 22.63 -27.44 13.74
CA THR A 13 23.91 -27.92 14.29
C THR A 13 24.56 -26.89 15.20
N LEU A 14 24.46 -25.60 14.86
CA LEU A 14 25.02 -24.51 15.67
C LEU A 14 24.33 -24.38 17.03
N LEU A 15 23.03 -24.68 17.11
CA LEU A 15 22.21 -24.52 18.32
C LEU A 15 21.96 -25.83 19.09
N ALA A 16 22.55 -26.93 18.62
CA ALA A 16 22.49 -28.22 19.31
C ALA A 16 23.07 -28.11 20.73
N ARG A 17 22.69 -29.07 21.59
CA ARG A 17 23.19 -29.12 22.97
C ARG A 17 24.67 -29.46 22.98
N GLU A 18 25.43 -28.75 23.80
CA GLU A 18 26.80 -29.11 24.17
C GLU A 18 26.88 -29.13 25.70
N ASN A 19 27.40 -30.21 26.28
CA ASN A 19 27.45 -30.39 27.74
C ASN A 19 26.09 -30.22 28.42
N ASP A 20 25.02 -30.70 27.77
CA ASP A 20 23.61 -30.62 28.19
C ASP A 20 22.99 -29.21 28.24
N ILE A 21 23.73 -28.18 27.80
CA ILE A 21 23.23 -26.80 27.69
C ILE A 21 22.86 -26.49 26.23
N PRO A 22 21.62 -26.07 25.93
CA PRO A 22 21.21 -25.68 24.57
C PRO A 22 21.87 -24.38 24.10
N GLY A 23 22.06 -24.25 22.78
CA GLY A 23 22.57 -23.03 22.17
C GLY A 23 21.49 -21.98 21.91
N VAL A 24 21.89 -20.71 21.88
CA VAL A 24 21.03 -19.56 21.52
C VAL A 24 21.75 -18.59 20.58
N LEU A 25 21.02 -18.01 19.62
CA LEU A 25 21.45 -16.81 18.90
C LEU A 25 20.71 -15.60 19.46
N VAL A 26 21.44 -14.53 19.76
CA VAL A 26 20.88 -13.31 20.34
C VAL A 26 21.09 -12.11 19.43
N ASP A 27 20.29 -11.06 19.61
CA ASP A 27 20.53 -9.78 18.94
C ASP A 27 21.89 -9.20 19.37
N PRO A 28 22.68 -8.59 18.45
CA PRO A 28 23.93 -7.92 18.82
C PRO A 28 23.79 -6.92 19.97
N VAL A 29 22.69 -6.17 20.01
CA VAL A 29 22.47 -5.16 21.06
C VAL A 29 22.33 -5.82 22.45
N MET A 30 21.83 -7.06 22.50
CA MET A 30 21.68 -7.80 23.73
C MET A 30 23.04 -8.20 24.34
N LEU A 31 24.08 -8.37 23.52
CA LEU A 31 25.44 -8.61 24.00
C LEU A 31 26.01 -7.37 24.68
N ASP A 32 25.77 -6.20 24.09
CA ASP A 32 26.23 -4.92 24.63
C ASP A 32 25.49 -4.58 25.94
N GLU A 33 24.17 -4.79 26.02
CA GLU A 33 23.38 -4.51 27.23
C GLU A 33 23.67 -5.46 28.40
N LEU A 34 23.96 -6.73 28.11
CA LEU A 34 24.27 -7.74 29.12
C LEU A 34 25.77 -7.84 29.44
N GLU A 35 26.62 -7.04 28.77
CA GLU A 35 28.08 -7.13 28.84
C GLU A 35 28.59 -8.57 28.59
N ALA A 36 27.95 -9.28 27.64
CA ALA A 36 28.18 -10.69 27.35
C ALA A 36 28.89 -10.89 25.99
N SER A 37 29.63 -11.99 25.85
CA SER A 37 30.32 -12.38 24.62
C SER A 37 29.80 -13.68 24.04
N VAL A 38 30.09 -13.93 22.75
CA VAL A 38 29.83 -15.23 22.13
C VAL A 38 30.66 -16.30 22.83
N GLY A 39 30.01 -17.34 23.36
CA GLY A 39 30.60 -18.37 24.22
C GLY A 39 30.10 -18.31 25.66
N ASP A 40 29.58 -17.17 26.11
CA ASP A 40 29.06 -17.01 27.48
C ASP A 40 27.66 -17.64 27.62
N THR A 41 27.25 -17.87 28.87
CA THR A 41 25.93 -18.42 29.20
C THR A 41 24.94 -17.32 29.58
N ILE A 42 23.72 -17.40 29.07
CA ILE A 42 22.59 -16.54 29.45
C ILE A 42 21.42 -17.34 30.01
N GLY A 43 20.68 -16.72 30.92
CA GLY A 43 19.44 -17.28 31.46
C GLY A 43 18.22 -16.89 30.63
N LEU A 44 17.41 -17.86 30.22
CA LEU A 44 16.12 -17.65 29.56
C LEU A 44 15.06 -18.55 30.21
N GLY A 45 14.03 -17.95 30.79
CA GLY A 45 12.95 -18.67 31.49
C GLY A 45 13.46 -19.62 32.58
N GLY A 46 14.45 -19.18 33.36
CA GLY A 46 15.06 -19.98 34.44
C GLY A 46 16.03 -21.09 33.97
N SER A 47 16.25 -21.25 32.67
CA SER A 47 17.19 -22.23 32.10
C SER A 47 18.40 -21.56 31.47
N GLN A 48 19.55 -22.24 31.47
CA GLN A 48 20.78 -21.72 30.90
C GLN A 48 20.89 -22.05 29.41
N PHE A 49 21.42 -21.12 28.63
CA PHE A 49 21.71 -21.25 27.21
C PHE A 49 23.11 -20.71 26.93
N ILE A 50 23.86 -21.34 26.02
CA ILE A 50 25.16 -20.82 25.56
C ILE A 50 24.95 -19.92 24.34
N ILE A 51 25.48 -18.71 24.37
CA ILE A 51 25.46 -17.79 23.22
C ILE A 51 26.38 -18.37 22.14
N ARG A 52 25.80 -18.80 21.02
CA ARG A 52 26.55 -19.39 19.89
C ARG A 52 26.84 -18.40 18.76
N GLY A 53 26.21 -17.23 18.81
CA GLY A 53 26.43 -16.19 17.83
C GLY A 53 25.35 -15.13 17.86
N THR A 54 25.46 -14.18 16.93
CA THR A 54 24.52 -13.07 16.83
C THR A 54 23.48 -13.28 15.73
N LEU A 55 22.28 -12.74 15.91
CA LEU A 55 21.18 -12.79 14.97
C LEU A 55 21.04 -11.44 14.25
N SER A 56 21.78 -11.23 13.16
CA SER A 56 21.77 -9.91 12.47
C SER A 56 20.50 -9.60 11.68
N ARG A 57 19.80 -10.64 11.18
CA ARG A 57 18.60 -10.46 10.34
C ARG A 57 17.69 -11.67 10.39
N LEU A 58 16.39 -11.44 10.57
CA LEU A 58 15.34 -12.43 10.36
C LEU A 58 14.71 -12.22 8.97
N PRO A 59 14.58 -13.25 8.13
CA PRO A 59 14.06 -13.10 6.77
C PRO A 59 12.59 -12.64 6.74
N ASP A 60 11.82 -12.93 7.77
CA ASP A 60 10.43 -12.51 7.92
C ASP A 60 10.29 -11.26 8.81
N ALA A 61 11.34 -10.45 8.94
CA ALA A 61 11.38 -9.40 9.96
C ALA A 61 10.20 -8.43 9.84
N ALA A 62 10.02 -7.89 8.64
CA ALA A 62 8.95 -6.97 8.25
C ALA A 62 7.56 -7.56 8.49
N VAL A 63 7.40 -8.87 8.25
CA VAL A 63 6.08 -9.55 8.32
C VAL A 63 5.58 -9.76 9.74
N ARG A 64 6.46 -9.69 10.75
CA ARG A 64 6.06 -10.01 12.12
C ARG A 64 5.27 -8.91 12.82
N GLY A 65 5.21 -7.69 12.28
CA GLY A 65 4.56 -6.54 12.91
C GLY A 65 5.34 -6.00 14.12
N PHE A 66 4.62 -5.37 15.05
CA PHE A 66 5.16 -4.84 16.30
C PHE A 66 5.83 -5.95 17.14
N ARG A 67 7.00 -5.64 17.70
CA ARG A 67 7.80 -6.56 18.54
C ARG A 67 8.13 -5.88 19.84
N LEU A 68 7.98 -6.60 20.94
CA LEU A 68 8.46 -6.21 22.25
C LEU A 68 9.76 -6.96 22.54
N GLY A 69 10.83 -6.22 22.84
CA GLY A 69 12.13 -6.77 23.19
C GLY A 69 12.99 -7.25 22.01
N MET A 70 14.20 -7.69 22.36
CA MET A 70 15.19 -8.20 21.42
C MET A 70 14.97 -9.70 21.13
N PRO A 71 15.05 -10.15 19.87
CA PRO A 71 14.79 -11.54 19.52
C PRO A 71 15.95 -12.47 19.92
N ALA A 72 15.61 -13.62 20.50
CA ALA A 72 16.49 -14.76 20.64
C ALA A 72 15.99 -15.94 19.79
N LEU A 73 16.90 -16.68 19.16
CA LEU A 73 16.59 -17.90 18.40
C LEU A 73 17.13 -19.13 19.15
N ILE A 74 16.23 -20.05 19.47
CA ILE A 74 16.52 -21.33 20.09
C ILE A 74 15.87 -22.47 19.30
N LEU A 75 16.38 -23.69 19.44
CA LEU A 75 15.72 -24.88 18.90
C LEU A 75 14.51 -25.28 19.75
N VAL A 76 13.60 -26.04 19.13
CA VAL A 76 12.43 -26.63 19.82
C VAL A 76 12.86 -27.48 21.01
N ASP A 77 13.95 -28.23 20.88
CA ASP A 77 14.51 -29.04 21.98
C ASP A 77 15.09 -28.18 23.12
N GLY A 78 15.58 -26.99 22.80
CA GLY A 78 16.01 -26.00 23.79
C GLY A 78 14.81 -25.36 24.49
N PHE A 79 13.73 -25.05 23.75
CA PHE A 79 12.48 -24.58 24.33
C PHE A 79 11.86 -25.59 25.28
N ASN A 80 11.93 -26.89 24.97
CA ASN A 80 11.45 -27.96 25.85
C ASN A 80 12.17 -28.00 27.21
N ALA A 81 13.41 -27.50 27.29
CA ALA A 81 14.23 -27.47 28.50
C ALA A 81 13.92 -26.29 29.43
N VAL A 82 13.20 -25.27 28.96
CA VAL A 82 12.89 -24.07 29.75
C VAL A 82 12.05 -24.46 30.97
N SER A 83 12.64 -24.30 32.15
CA SER A 83 12.17 -24.80 33.44
C SER A 83 11.04 -23.96 34.04
N ASP A 84 11.11 -22.63 33.89
CA ASP A 84 9.97 -21.75 34.10
C ASP A 84 9.11 -21.84 32.86
N ARG A 85 8.40 -22.97 32.74
CA ARG A 85 7.30 -23.01 31.79
C ARG A 85 6.31 -21.94 32.16
N THR A 86 6.04 -21.63 33.43
CA THR A 86 5.03 -20.72 34.03
C THR A 86 4.88 -19.28 33.51
N SER A 87 5.32 -19.03 32.28
CA SER A 87 4.55 -18.28 31.29
C SER A 87 4.36 -19.12 29.98
N PRO A 88 3.56 -20.22 30.01
CA PRO A 88 2.16 -20.12 29.66
C PRO A 88 1.36 -20.52 30.89
N LEU A 89 1.02 -19.52 31.69
CA LEU A 89 -0.33 -19.52 32.24
C LEU A 89 -1.30 -19.57 31.03
N PRO A 90 -2.45 -20.23 31.13
CA PRO A 90 -3.59 -19.88 30.28
C PRO A 90 -3.72 -18.34 30.32
N GLY A 91 -3.50 -17.66 29.19
CA GLY A 91 -3.49 -16.18 29.12
C GLY A 91 -2.15 -15.50 28.83
N LEU A 92 -1.01 -16.20 28.73
CA LEU A 92 0.21 -15.65 28.12
C LEU A 92 0.34 -16.12 26.67
N GLY A 93 0.05 -15.19 25.75
CA GLY A 93 -0.10 -15.44 24.32
C GLY A 93 1.15 -16.03 23.66
N THR A 94 1.24 -17.35 23.62
CA THR A 94 2.21 -18.06 22.78
C THR A 94 1.65 -18.15 21.37
N TRP A 95 2.29 -17.47 20.41
CA TRP A 95 1.88 -17.54 19.01
C TRP A 95 2.69 -18.59 18.26
N TYR A 96 2.02 -19.67 17.84
CA TYR A 96 2.58 -20.62 16.90
C TYR A 96 2.45 -20.10 15.48
N ARG A 97 3.57 -19.99 14.76
CA ARG A 97 3.59 -19.58 13.36
C ARG A 97 4.26 -20.67 12.53
N TYR A 98 3.50 -21.24 11.62
CA TYR A 98 4.01 -22.21 10.65
C TYR A 98 4.43 -21.47 9.37
N LYS A 99 5.66 -21.70 8.94
CA LYS A 99 6.18 -21.14 7.69
C LYS A 99 6.16 -22.23 6.62
N LEU A 100 5.41 -21.98 5.56
CA LEU A 100 5.29 -22.89 4.43
C LEU A 100 6.19 -22.39 3.31
N HIS A 101 7.12 -23.24 2.85
CA HIS A 101 7.94 -22.96 1.68
C HIS A 101 7.25 -23.51 0.43
N LEU A 102 6.83 -22.61 -0.48
CA LEU A 102 6.15 -22.99 -1.72
C LEU A 102 7.16 -23.41 -2.78
N THR A 103 6.97 -24.61 -3.36
CA THR A 103 7.89 -25.20 -4.34
C THR A 103 7.90 -24.45 -5.67
N ASP A 104 6.74 -23.96 -6.10
CA ASP A 104 6.52 -23.19 -7.34
C ASP A 104 6.76 -21.68 -7.16
N ARG A 105 6.92 -21.21 -5.92
CA ARG A 105 7.01 -19.78 -5.53
C ARG A 105 5.81 -18.94 -5.99
N ASP A 106 4.69 -19.59 -6.35
CA ASP A 106 3.44 -18.91 -6.71
C ASP A 106 2.64 -18.65 -5.43
N ILE A 107 2.79 -17.43 -4.92
CA ILE A 107 2.16 -17.00 -3.66
C ILE A 107 0.63 -17.04 -3.77
N ASP A 108 0.08 -16.65 -4.92
CA ASP A 108 -1.36 -16.45 -5.08
C ASP A 108 -2.07 -17.81 -5.10
N ARG A 109 -1.55 -18.75 -5.89
CA ARG A 109 -2.02 -20.14 -5.90
C ARG A 109 -1.81 -20.85 -4.56
N GLY A 110 -0.66 -20.64 -3.93
CA GLY A 110 -0.34 -21.22 -2.63
C GLY A 110 -1.29 -20.73 -1.53
N LEU A 111 -1.59 -19.44 -1.50
CA LEU A 111 -2.50 -18.85 -0.54
C LEU A 111 -3.92 -19.37 -0.73
N GLU A 112 -4.43 -19.42 -1.96
CA GLU A 112 -5.76 -19.98 -2.25
C GLU A 112 -5.89 -21.43 -1.73
N THR A 113 -4.85 -22.24 -1.93
CA THR A 113 -4.81 -23.63 -1.47
C THR A 113 -4.83 -23.75 0.06
N VAL A 114 -4.05 -22.92 0.76
CA VAL A 114 -3.97 -22.93 2.22
C VAL A 114 -5.25 -22.39 2.83
N VAL A 115 -5.80 -21.30 2.27
CA VAL A 115 -7.08 -20.73 2.71
C VAL A 115 -8.20 -21.75 2.54
N ALA A 116 -8.35 -22.36 1.37
CA ALA A 116 -9.39 -23.36 1.14
C ALA A 116 -9.35 -24.53 2.12
N ARG A 117 -8.17 -24.87 2.64
CA ARG A 117 -7.97 -26.00 3.57
C ARG A 117 -8.11 -25.63 5.05
N PHE A 118 -7.77 -24.39 5.42
CA PHE A 118 -7.64 -23.98 6.83
C PHE A 118 -8.56 -22.81 7.22
N ILE A 119 -9.43 -22.33 6.33
CA ILE A 119 -10.38 -21.23 6.61
C ILE A 119 -11.21 -21.47 7.88
N ASP A 120 -11.60 -22.72 8.14
CA ASP A 120 -12.48 -23.08 9.27
C ASP A 120 -11.74 -23.38 10.58
N SER A 121 -10.41 -23.27 10.59
CA SER A 121 -9.57 -23.75 11.70
C SER A 121 -9.01 -22.65 12.61
N GLY A 122 -9.51 -21.41 12.49
CA GLY A 122 -9.11 -20.27 13.34
C GLY A 122 -7.67 -19.79 13.08
N TRP A 123 -7.01 -20.26 12.01
CA TRP A 123 -5.67 -19.81 11.67
C TRP A 123 -5.69 -18.47 10.94
N THR A 124 -4.81 -17.56 11.36
CA THR A 124 -4.51 -16.37 10.57
C THR A 124 -3.51 -16.72 9.49
N ILE A 125 -3.96 -16.80 8.24
CA ILE A 125 -3.12 -17.12 7.08
C ILE A 125 -2.58 -15.81 6.51
N ARG A 126 -1.25 -15.73 6.34
CA ARG A 126 -0.56 -14.56 5.78
C ARG A 126 0.48 -15.00 4.77
N SER A 127 0.55 -14.30 3.66
CA SER A 127 1.62 -14.36 2.68
C SER A 127 2.82 -13.50 3.11
N ALA A 128 3.96 -13.72 2.45
CA ALA A 128 5.11 -12.83 2.59
C ALA A 128 4.82 -11.40 2.09
N ARG A 129 3.85 -11.23 1.17
CA ARG A 129 3.42 -9.90 0.67
C ARG A 129 2.67 -9.12 1.75
N ASP A 130 1.82 -9.77 2.53
CA ASP A 130 1.02 -9.10 3.58
C ASP A 130 1.88 -8.44 4.64
N GLY A 131 3.06 -9.02 4.89
CA GLY A 131 4.01 -8.49 5.84
C GLY A 131 4.79 -7.25 5.42
N LEU A 132 4.73 -6.89 4.14
CA LEU A 132 5.20 -5.60 3.67
C LEU A 132 4.14 -4.51 3.95
N GLY A 133 2.91 -4.89 4.33
CA GLY A 133 1.86 -3.98 4.80
C GLY A 133 1.64 -2.81 3.85
N GLN A 134 1.74 -1.58 4.37
CA GLN A 134 1.63 -0.34 3.59
C GLN A 134 2.66 -0.25 2.46
N MET A 135 3.84 -0.88 2.56
CA MET A 135 4.85 -0.85 1.47
C MET A 135 4.36 -1.52 0.19
N VAL A 136 3.56 -2.59 0.27
CA VAL A 136 2.95 -3.20 -0.93
C VAL A 136 1.92 -2.26 -1.52
N ARG A 137 1.10 -1.61 -0.69
CA ARG A 137 0.16 -0.58 -1.19
C ARG A 137 0.90 0.57 -1.89
N TYR A 138 2.01 1.05 -1.31
CA TYR A 138 2.83 2.09 -1.95
C TYR A 138 3.47 1.60 -3.24
N TYR A 139 3.98 0.38 -3.26
CA TYR A 139 4.54 -0.22 -4.46
C TYR A 139 3.48 -0.33 -5.56
N ASP A 140 2.28 -0.80 -5.24
CA ASP A 140 1.17 -0.91 -6.18
C ASP A 140 0.72 0.46 -6.68
N LEU A 141 0.58 1.45 -5.79
CA LEU A 141 0.26 2.83 -6.18
C LEU A 141 1.34 3.44 -7.07
N PHE A 142 2.61 3.21 -6.75
CA PHE A 142 3.74 3.68 -7.53
C PHE A 142 3.80 3.01 -8.91
N MET A 143 3.57 1.70 -8.98
CA MET A 143 3.50 0.96 -10.24
C MET A 143 2.33 1.43 -11.10
N ARG A 144 1.13 1.60 -10.51
CA ARG A 144 -0.04 2.16 -11.19
C ARG A 144 0.23 3.57 -11.71
N PHE A 145 0.91 4.40 -10.93
CA PHE A 145 1.35 5.73 -11.37
C PHE A 145 2.29 5.65 -12.57
N LEU A 146 3.35 4.83 -12.51
CA LEU A 146 4.28 4.65 -13.63
C LEU A 146 3.57 4.17 -14.90
N VAL A 147 2.58 3.28 -14.76
CA VAL A 147 1.74 2.82 -15.87
C VAL A 147 0.92 3.96 -16.45
N ILE A 148 0.21 4.73 -15.63
CA ILE A 148 -0.59 5.88 -16.10
C ILE A 148 0.30 6.90 -16.80
N VAL A 149 1.47 7.20 -16.22
CA VAL A 149 2.47 8.10 -16.82
C VAL A 149 2.93 7.55 -18.16
N GLY A 150 3.30 6.27 -18.24
CA GLY A 150 3.74 5.62 -19.47
C GLY A 150 2.67 5.62 -20.57
N LEU A 151 1.44 5.21 -20.24
CA LEU A 151 0.30 5.22 -21.16
C LEU A 151 -0.02 6.64 -21.64
N GLY A 152 0.04 7.63 -20.76
CA GLY A 152 -0.18 9.03 -21.12
C GLY A 152 0.96 9.64 -21.93
N SER A 153 2.22 9.31 -21.65
CA SER A 153 3.35 9.68 -22.51
C SER A 153 3.20 9.09 -23.91
N LEU A 154 2.73 7.85 -24.01
CA LEU A 154 2.45 7.19 -25.27
C LEU A 154 1.28 7.85 -26.01
N LEU A 155 0.24 8.30 -25.28
CA LEU A 155 -0.87 9.07 -25.84
C LEU A 155 -0.42 10.43 -26.39
N ILE A 156 0.38 11.20 -25.64
CA ILE A 156 0.97 12.45 -26.13
C ILE A 156 1.81 12.17 -27.39
N GLY A 157 2.68 11.16 -27.33
CA GLY A 157 3.51 10.77 -28.46
C GLY A 157 2.68 10.43 -29.70
N GLY A 158 1.58 9.70 -29.52
CA GLY A 158 0.61 9.41 -30.58
C GLY A 158 0.01 10.67 -31.19
N VAL A 159 -0.47 11.61 -30.37
CA VAL A 159 -1.04 12.88 -30.82
C VAL A 159 0.00 13.73 -31.58
N SER A 160 1.25 13.72 -31.13
CA SER A 160 2.37 14.34 -31.85
C SER A 160 2.65 13.68 -33.20
N VAL A 161 2.60 12.35 -33.28
CA VAL A 161 2.71 11.61 -34.56
C VAL A 161 1.56 11.98 -35.50
N TRP A 162 0.33 12.04 -35.01
CA TRP A 162 -0.83 12.45 -35.83
C TRP A 162 -0.65 13.85 -36.40
N THR A 163 -0.32 14.83 -35.54
CA THR A 163 -0.22 16.23 -35.96
C THR A 163 0.96 16.45 -36.90
N GLY A 164 2.11 15.85 -36.58
CA GLY A 164 3.29 15.83 -37.45
C GLY A 164 3.00 15.19 -38.81
N MET A 165 2.31 14.04 -38.83
CA MET A 165 1.98 13.36 -40.09
C MET A 165 0.99 14.14 -40.93
N ARG A 166 0.00 14.81 -40.30
CA ARG A 166 -0.90 15.74 -41.02
C ARG A 166 -0.14 16.88 -41.67
N ALA A 167 0.75 17.53 -40.93
CA ALA A 167 1.56 18.63 -41.45
C ALA A 167 2.47 18.15 -42.59
N TYR A 168 3.11 16.99 -42.42
CA TYR A 168 3.98 16.39 -43.43
C TYR A 168 3.21 16.04 -44.72
N ILE A 169 2.02 15.47 -44.63
CA ILE A 169 1.17 15.19 -45.80
C ILE A 169 0.73 16.49 -46.47
N ALA A 170 0.36 17.51 -45.71
CA ALA A 170 -0.03 18.81 -46.26
C ALA A 170 1.12 19.44 -47.05
N GLU A 171 2.33 19.44 -46.50
CA GLU A 171 3.55 19.91 -47.17
C GLU A 171 3.88 19.10 -48.44
N ARG A 172 3.69 17.78 -48.38
CA ARG A 172 3.95 16.86 -49.51
C ARG A 172 2.77 16.67 -50.45
N SER A 173 1.66 17.39 -50.27
CA SER A 173 0.45 17.25 -51.08
C SER A 173 0.70 17.43 -52.57
N GLY A 174 1.55 18.38 -52.96
CA GLY A 174 1.99 18.59 -54.35
C GLY A 174 2.75 17.39 -54.92
N VAL A 175 3.67 16.81 -54.14
CA VAL A 175 4.43 15.60 -54.54
C VAL A 175 3.48 14.41 -54.72
N ILE A 176 2.52 14.24 -53.81
CA ILE A 176 1.50 13.20 -53.90
C ILE A 176 0.65 13.38 -55.16
N ALA A 177 0.26 14.61 -55.48
CA ALA A 177 -0.53 14.90 -56.67
C ALA A 177 0.24 14.62 -57.97
N VAL A 178 1.54 14.93 -58.03
CA VAL A 178 2.43 14.54 -59.16
C VAL A 178 2.56 13.02 -59.25
N MET A 179 2.81 12.34 -58.14
CA MET A 179 2.93 10.88 -58.11
C MET A 179 1.63 10.21 -58.62
N ARG A 180 0.47 10.78 -58.30
CA ARG A 180 -0.82 10.31 -58.81
C ARG A 180 -1.09 10.67 -60.26
N SER A 181 -0.59 11.80 -60.78
CA SER A 181 -0.78 12.17 -62.19
C SER A 181 0.04 11.28 -63.13
N ILE A 182 1.19 10.78 -62.68
CA ILE A 182 2.02 9.80 -63.42
C ILE A 182 1.55 8.34 -63.23
N GLY A 183 0.41 8.10 -62.58
CA GLY A 183 -0.23 6.79 -62.51
C GLY A 183 -0.04 5.99 -61.21
N ALA A 184 0.49 6.57 -60.12
CA ALA A 184 0.54 5.85 -58.86
C ALA A 184 -0.86 5.62 -58.27
N GLY A 185 -1.18 4.36 -57.99
CA GLY A 185 -2.41 3.98 -57.30
C GLY A 185 -2.44 4.38 -55.83
N ARG A 186 -3.64 4.42 -55.22
CA ARG A 186 -3.86 4.80 -53.82
C ARG A 186 -3.04 3.95 -52.84
N SER A 187 -2.99 2.64 -53.06
CA SER A 187 -2.21 1.71 -52.22
C SER A 187 -0.70 1.95 -52.32
N ARG A 188 -0.18 2.35 -53.48
CA ARG A 188 1.26 2.67 -53.63
C ARG A 188 1.63 3.92 -52.83
N VAL A 189 0.80 4.95 -52.89
CA VAL A 189 0.98 6.16 -52.07
C VAL A 189 0.93 5.80 -50.59
N PHE A 190 -0.08 5.03 -50.15
CA PHE A 190 -0.18 4.60 -48.76
C PHE A 190 1.04 3.83 -48.28
N ILE A 191 1.49 2.81 -49.01
CA ILE A 191 2.66 2.00 -48.65
C ILE A 191 3.92 2.87 -48.59
N HIS A 192 4.11 3.80 -49.55
CA HIS A 192 5.28 4.67 -49.55
C HIS A 192 5.41 5.50 -48.27
N PHE A 193 4.32 6.17 -47.85
CA PHE A 193 4.33 6.95 -46.61
C PHE A 193 4.31 6.06 -45.36
N LEU A 194 3.66 4.90 -45.41
CA LEU A 194 3.66 3.94 -44.31
C LEU A 194 5.06 3.42 -44.02
N THR A 195 5.86 3.10 -45.04
CA THR A 195 7.24 2.64 -44.86
C THR A 195 8.11 3.72 -44.22
N GLN A 196 7.90 5.00 -44.57
CA GLN A 196 8.62 6.12 -43.94
C GLN A 196 8.27 6.24 -42.45
N VAL A 197 6.98 6.20 -42.11
CA VAL A 197 6.53 6.25 -40.71
C VAL A 197 7.00 5.02 -39.94
N ALA A 198 6.92 3.82 -40.53
CA ALA A 198 7.37 2.59 -39.91
C ALA A 198 8.88 2.59 -39.63
N ALA A 199 9.69 3.09 -40.56
CA ALA A 199 11.14 3.23 -40.36
C ALA A 199 11.45 4.21 -39.22
N LEU A 200 10.77 5.37 -39.19
CA LEU A 200 10.96 6.35 -38.13
C LEU A 200 10.49 5.82 -36.76
N ALA A 201 9.37 5.10 -36.73
CA ALA A 201 8.86 4.44 -35.53
C ALA A 201 9.83 3.36 -35.03
N LEU A 202 10.41 2.56 -35.92
CA LEU A 202 11.38 1.53 -35.55
C LEU A 202 12.63 2.13 -34.90
N VAL A 203 13.16 3.22 -35.47
CA VAL A 203 14.30 3.95 -34.88
C VAL A 203 13.92 4.54 -33.53
N GLY A 204 12.77 5.18 -33.42
CA GLY A 204 12.28 5.77 -32.16
C GLY A 204 12.10 4.71 -31.06
N VAL A 205 11.49 3.57 -31.40
CA VAL A 205 11.32 2.44 -30.50
C VAL A 205 12.66 1.87 -30.08
N LEU A 206 13.60 1.67 -31.01
CA LEU A 206 14.94 1.16 -30.69
C LEU A 206 15.67 2.07 -29.70
N ILE A 207 15.63 3.38 -29.92
CA ILE A 207 16.22 4.37 -29.01
C ILE A 207 15.53 4.31 -27.64
N GLY A 208 14.18 4.27 -27.62
CA GLY A 208 13.41 4.16 -26.38
C GLY A 208 13.72 2.91 -25.57
N LEU A 209 13.86 1.76 -26.23
CA LEU A 209 14.24 0.50 -25.60
C LEU A 209 15.66 0.54 -25.04
N LEU A 210 16.62 1.10 -25.79
CA LEU A 210 18.01 1.24 -25.34
C LEU A 210 18.09 2.13 -24.10
N VAL A 211 17.42 3.29 -24.11
CA VAL A 211 17.38 4.20 -22.96
C VAL A 211 16.70 3.54 -21.76
N GLY A 212 15.52 2.93 -21.97
CA GLY A 212 14.77 2.27 -20.90
C GLY A 212 15.53 1.11 -20.26
N ALA A 213 16.15 0.25 -21.07
CA ALA A 213 16.96 -0.87 -20.59
C ALA A 213 18.21 -0.38 -19.84
N SER A 214 18.87 0.66 -20.34
CA SER A 214 20.07 1.23 -19.71
C SER A 214 19.75 1.84 -18.34
N ILE A 215 18.64 2.61 -18.24
CA ILE A 215 18.19 3.18 -16.97
C ILE A 215 17.89 2.06 -15.97
N ALA A 216 17.13 1.03 -16.37
CA ALA A 216 16.81 -0.09 -15.49
C ALA A 216 18.08 -0.82 -15.01
N TRP A 217 19.03 -1.09 -15.91
CA TRP A 217 20.28 -1.78 -15.59
C TRP A 217 21.16 -0.98 -14.61
N ILE A 218 21.24 0.34 -14.77
CA ILE A 218 22.04 1.21 -13.91
C ILE A 218 21.38 1.40 -12.54
N LEU A 219 20.05 1.59 -12.50
CA LEU A 219 19.37 2.08 -11.30
C LEU A 219 18.95 0.96 -10.33
N LEU A 220 18.71 -0.25 -10.82
CA LEU A 220 18.29 -1.40 -9.99
C LEU A 220 19.20 -1.68 -8.78
N PRO A 221 20.54 -1.70 -8.93
CA PRO A 221 21.45 -1.95 -7.83
C PRO A 221 21.39 -0.88 -6.74
N TYR A 222 21.26 0.40 -7.13
CA TYR A 222 21.17 1.51 -6.18
C TYR A 222 19.86 1.47 -5.41
N ILE A 223 18.74 1.16 -6.08
CA ILE A 223 17.43 0.98 -5.43
C ILE A 223 17.49 -0.22 -4.49
N GLY A 224 18.07 -1.34 -4.92
CA GLY A 224 18.25 -2.52 -4.08
C GLY A 224 19.06 -2.22 -2.82
N GLY A 225 20.17 -1.49 -2.96
CA GLY A 225 20.99 -1.04 -1.83
C GLY A 225 20.21 -0.18 -0.83
N ALA A 226 19.40 0.77 -1.32
CA ALA A 226 18.59 1.64 -0.46
C ALA A 226 17.50 0.88 0.32
N VAL A 227 16.93 -0.18 -0.26
CA VAL A 227 15.87 -1.00 0.36
C VAL A 227 16.44 -2.22 1.11
N GLY A 228 17.76 -2.43 1.07
CA GLY A 228 18.43 -3.56 1.73
C GLY A 228 18.17 -4.92 1.08
N ILE A 229 17.79 -4.93 -0.21
CA ILE A 229 17.51 -6.11 -1.04
C ILE A 229 18.53 -6.15 -2.18
N SER A 230 19.17 -7.30 -2.41
CA SER A 230 20.12 -7.45 -3.52
C SER A 230 19.38 -7.59 -4.86
N LEU A 231 19.12 -6.48 -5.54
CA LEU A 231 18.63 -6.46 -6.92
C LEU A 231 19.83 -6.44 -7.87
N ALA A 232 20.06 -7.56 -8.56
CA ALA A 232 21.11 -7.65 -9.56
C ALA A 232 20.74 -6.82 -10.81
N PRO A 233 21.72 -6.25 -11.53
CA PRO A 233 21.48 -5.67 -12.84
C PRO A 233 20.94 -6.73 -13.80
N SER A 234 19.65 -6.69 -14.13
CA SER A 234 19.01 -7.64 -15.04
C SER A 234 18.13 -6.94 -16.07
N ILE A 235 18.18 -7.44 -17.31
CA ILE A 235 17.33 -6.97 -18.40
C ILE A 235 16.16 -7.95 -18.53
N TYR A 236 14.93 -7.41 -18.57
CA TYR A 236 13.71 -8.20 -18.73
C TYR A 236 13.19 -8.09 -20.17
N PRO A 237 13.31 -9.14 -21.01
CA PRO A 237 12.94 -9.07 -22.42
C PRO A 237 11.43 -8.89 -22.64
N GLN A 238 10.59 -9.50 -21.79
CA GLN A 238 9.15 -9.46 -21.94
C GLN A 238 8.58 -8.02 -21.85
N PRO A 239 8.88 -7.21 -20.81
CA PRO A 239 8.48 -5.80 -20.77
C PRO A 239 9.00 -4.98 -21.96
N LEU A 240 10.22 -5.25 -22.44
CA LEU A 240 10.79 -4.56 -23.59
C LEU A 240 10.03 -4.89 -24.89
N LEU A 241 9.65 -6.15 -25.11
CA LEU A 241 8.85 -6.55 -26.27
C LEU A 241 7.44 -5.94 -26.22
N VAL A 242 6.81 -5.90 -25.04
CA VAL A 242 5.50 -5.26 -24.86
C VAL A 242 5.60 -3.75 -25.14
N ALA A 243 6.62 -3.07 -24.62
CA ALA A 243 6.87 -1.65 -24.89
C ALA A 243 7.15 -1.38 -26.38
N ALA A 244 7.91 -2.26 -27.05
CA ALA A 244 8.18 -2.17 -28.48
C ALA A 244 6.89 -2.30 -29.30
N GLY A 245 6.06 -3.30 -28.97
CA GLY A 245 4.76 -3.51 -29.59
C GLY A 245 3.84 -2.31 -29.37
N ALA A 246 3.76 -1.79 -28.15
CA ALA A 246 2.91 -0.65 -27.82
C ALA A 246 3.35 0.60 -28.59
N GLY A 247 4.66 0.88 -28.65
CA GLY A 247 5.21 2.00 -29.43
C GLY A 247 4.88 1.93 -30.92
N LEU A 248 5.09 0.76 -31.54
CA LEU A 248 4.79 0.55 -32.97
C LEU A 248 3.28 0.65 -33.27
N VAL A 249 2.45 0.02 -32.43
CA VAL A 249 0.99 0.05 -32.57
C VAL A 249 0.46 1.48 -32.42
N THR A 250 0.94 2.23 -31.43
CA THR A 250 0.56 3.64 -31.25
C THR A 250 1.00 4.48 -32.45
N ALA A 251 2.25 4.36 -32.91
CA ALA A 251 2.72 5.11 -34.08
C ALA A 251 1.86 4.83 -35.32
N PHE A 252 1.52 3.55 -35.56
CA PHE A 252 0.63 3.16 -36.64
C PHE A 252 -0.78 3.72 -36.47
N ALA A 253 -1.41 3.53 -35.30
CA ALA A 253 -2.78 3.94 -35.03
C ALA A 253 -2.99 5.45 -35.26
N PHE A 254 -2.05 6.27 -34.78
CA PHE A 254 -2.14 7.73 -34.91
C PHE A 254 -1.74 8.24 -36.29
N ALA A 255 -0.85 7.56 -37.01
CA ALA A 255 -0.50 7.93 -38.39
C ALA A 255 -1.56 7.46 -39.39
N TYR A 256 -2.31 6.39 -39.10
CA TYR A 256 -3.20 5.72 -40.04
C TYR A 256 -4.22 6.67 -40.68
N LEU A 257 -4.92 7.49 -39.89
CA LEU A 257 -5.94 8.40 -40.40
C LEU A 257 -5.36 9.48 -41.33
N PRO A 258 -4.26 10.18 -40.98
CA PRO A 258 -3.54 11.02 -41.93
C PRO A 258 -3.13 10.28 -43.21
N LEU A 259 -2.58 9.06 -43.12
CA LEU A 259 -2.19 8.29 -44.30
C LEU A 259 -3.37 7.92 -45.21
N GLN A 260 -4.55 7.65 -44.64
CA GLN A 260 -5.77 7.46 -45.41
C GLN A 260 -6.20 8.77 -46.12
N GLN A 261 -6.06 9.92 -45.47
CA GLN A 261 -6.30 11.23 -46.11
C GLN A 261 -5.35 11.49 -47.29
N ALA A 262 -4.09 11.06 -47.20
CA ALA A 262 -3.13 11.21 -48.30
C ALA A 262 -3.60 10.51 -49.60
N GLN A 263 -4.35 9.41 -49.49
CA GLN A 263 -4.86 8.66 -50.64
C GLN A 263 -6.01 9.36 -51.38
N THR A 264 -6.65 10.37 -50.78
CA THR A 264 -7.79 11.09 -51.38
C THR A 264 -7.36 12.38 -52.09
N ILE A 265 -6.09 12.79 -51.97
CA ILE A 265 -5.49 13.95 -52.66
C ILE A 265 -5.59 13.78 -54.18
N ARG A 266 -6.30 14.69 -54.86
CA ARG A 266 -6.56 14.60 -56.30
C ARG A 266 -5.47 15.32 -57.12
N PRO A 267 -5.09 14.81 -58.32
CA PRO A 267 -4.14 15.49 -59.20
C PRO A 267 -4.51 16.94 -59.56
N VAL A 268 -5.82 17.25 -59.61
CA VAL A 268 -6.34 18.59 -59.91
C VAL A 268 -5.88 19.67 -58.92
N LEU A 269 -5.41 19.29 -57.73
CA LEU A 269 -4.90 20.21 -56.72
C LEU A 269 -3.61 20.91 -57.18
N LEU A 270 -2.85 20.34 -58.13
CA LEU A 270 -1.67 21.00 -58.73
C LEU A 270 -2.00 22.33 -59.42
N PHE A 271 -3.25 22.51 -59.85
CA PHE A 271 -3.70 23.69 -60.59
C PHE A 271 -4.49 24.68 -59.73
N ARG A 272 -4.69 24.40 -58.43
CA ARG A 272 -5.41 25.29 -57.50
C ARG A 272 -4.48 25.92 -56.47
N ALA A 273 -4.25 27.23 -56.58
CA ALA A 273 -3.42 28.04 -55.67
C ALA A 273 -3.89 28.10 -54.19
N LYS A 274 -5.04 27.50 -53.85
CA LYS A 274 -5.68 27.57 -52.51
C LYS A 274 -6.02 26.21 -51.89
N GLY A 275 -5.54 25.09 -52.47
CA GLY A 275 -5.98 23.73 -52.12
C GLY A 275 -4.92 22.84 -51.44
N LEU A 276 -4.00 23.41 -50.66
CA LEU A 276 -2.92 22.64 -50.01
C LEU A 276 -3.33 21.99 -48.68
N ASP A 277 -4.55 22.23 -48.21
CA ASP A 277 -5.04 21.63 -46.97
C ASP A 277 -5.37 20.15 -47.19
N ALA A 278 -5.04 19.32 -46.19
CA ALA A 278 -5.42 17.92 -46.19
C ALA A 278 -6.96 17.79 -46.29
N PRO A 279 -7.49 16.93 -47.19
CA PRO A 279 -8.93 16.75 -47.32
C PRO A 279 -9.55 16.31 -45.99
N PRO A 280 -10.76 16.80 -45.64
CA PRO A 280 -11.42 16.41 -44.40
C PRO A 280 -11.69 14.90 -44.37
N VAL A 281 -11.64 14.32 -43.16
CA VAL A 281 -11.94 12.90 -42.95
C VAL A 281 -13.44 12.68 -43.15
N ASP A 282 -13.80 11.87 -44.13
CA ASP A 282 -15.17 11.37 -44.28
C ASP A 282 -15.37 10.17 -43.34
N TRP A 283 -15.76 10.47 -42.10
CA TRP A 283 -15.97 9.46 -41.05
C TRP A 283 -17.05 8.44 -41.43
N GLY A 284 -18.09 8.86 -42.17
CA GLY A 284 -19.18 7.96 -42.60
C GLY A 284 -18.67 6.91 -43.58
N ALA A 285 -17.94 7.35 -44.62
CA ALA A 285 -17.34 6.43 -45.59
C ALA A 285 -16.24 5.55 -44.97
N LEU A 286 -15.50 6.05 -43.99
CA LEU A 286 -14.44 5.30 -43.33
C LEU A 286 -14.98 4.23 -42.38
N LEU A 287 -15.99 4.56 -41.56
CA LEU A 287 -16.62 3.62 -40.61
C LEU A 287 -17.36 2.47 -41.31
N LEU A 288 -17.97 2.74 -42.47
CA LEU A 288 -18.67 1.72 -43.26
C LEU A 288 -17.74 0.88 -44.15
N SER A 289 -16.47 1.28 -44.29
CA SER A 289 -15.50 0.64 -45.17
C SER A 289 -14.64 -0.37 -44.44
N TRP A 290 -14.18 -1.40 -45.17
CA TRP A 290 -13.18 -2.37 -44.69
C TRP A 290 -11.86 -1.71 -44.24
N GLN A 291 -11.65 -0.46 -44.64
CA GLN A 291 -10.51 0.37 -44.23
C GLN A 291 -10.53 0.75 -42.74
N VAL A 292 -11.61 0.52 -41.99
CA VAL A 292 -11.58 0.75 -40.53
C VAL A 292 -10.91 -0.38 -39.75
N LEU A 293 -10.83 -1.59 -40.33
CA LEU A 293 -10.33 -2.78 -39.63
C LEU A 293 -8.88 -2.63 -39.12
N PRO A 294 -7.91 -2.08 -39.88
CA PRO A 294 -6.56 -1.88 -39.36
C PRO A 294 -6.53 -0.92 -38.15
N LEU A 295 -7.40 0.09 -38.15
CA LEU A 295 -7.51 1.03 -37.04
C LEU A 295 -8.09 0.33 -35.80
N LEU A 296 -9.20 -0.40 -35.95
CA LEU A 296 -9.79 -1.18 -34.85
C LEU A 296 -8.83 -2.24 -34.32
N ALA A 297 -8.11 -2.93 -35.20
CA ALA A 297 -7.09 -3.90 -34.81
C ALA A 297 -5.94 -3.25 -34.02
N SER A 298 -5.50 -2.05 -34.42
CA SER A 298 -4.47 -1.32 -33.68
C SER A 298 -4.95 -0.86 -32.30
N ILE A 299 -6.20 -0.41 -32.19
CA ILE A 299 -6.81 -0.05 -30.90
C ILE A 299 -6.90 -1.29 -30.00
N ALA A 300 -7.44 -2.40 -30.51
CA ALA A 300 -7.52 -3.65 -29.76
C ALA A 300 -6.13 -4.15 -29.32
N ALA A 301 -5.15 -4.12 -30.22
CA ALA A 301 -3.76 -4.50 -29.91
C ALA A 301 -3.16 -3.60 -28.82
N PHE A 302 -3.42 -2.28 -28.85
CA PHE A 302 -2.99 -1.37 -27.81
C PHE A 302 -3.59 -1.73 -26.44
N PHE A 303 -4.90 -1.99 -26.37
CA PHE A 303 -5.55 -2.39 -25.12
C PHE A 303 -5.04 -3.74 -24.60
N ILE A 304 -4.80 -4.71 -25.49
CA ILE A 304 -4.22 -6.01 -25.12
C ILE A 304 -2.79 -5.85 -24.59
N LEU A 305 -1.95 -5.06 -25.25
CA LEU A 305 -0.58 -4.80 -24.81
C LEU A 305 -0.54 -4.02 -23.49
N ALA A 306 -1.41 -3.03 -23.31
CA ALA A 306 -1.55 -2.30 -22.06
C ALA A 306 -2.01 -3.23 -20.91
N TRP A 307 -2.92 -4.16 -21.20
CA TRP A 307 -3.33 -5.18 -20.22
C TRP A 307 -2.19 -6.15 -19.89
N LEU A 308 -1.47 -6.65 -20.89
CA LEU A 308 -0.29 -7.50 -20.69
C LEU A 308 0.81 -6.80 -19.88
N MET A 309 0.95 -5.48 -20.01
CA MET A 309 1.90 -4.68 -19.25
C MET A 309 1.44 -4.45 -17.79
N THR A 310 0.15 -4.25 -17.58
CA THR A 310 -0.39 -3.77 -16.28
C THR A 310 -0.92 -4.90 -15.40
N GLY A 311 -1.43 -5.99 -15.98
CA GLY A 311 -2.18 -7.03 -15.28
C GLY A 311 -3.58 -6.62 -14.81
N ASP A 312 -3.93 -5.34 -14.93
CA ASP A 312 -5.20 -4.76 -14.44
C ASP A 312 -6.03 -4.19 -15.60
N TRP A 313 -7.07 -4.92 -16.00
CA TRP A 313 -7.98 -4.48 -17.07
C TRP A 313 -8.81 -3.25 -16.67
N THR A 314 -9.10 -3.08 -15.38
CA THR A 314 -9.91 -1.97 -14.90
C THR A 314 -9.15 -0.65 -15.04
N LEU A 315 -7.85 -0.65 -14.69
CA LEU A 315 -6.98 0.51 -14.87
C LEU A 315 -6.89 0.90 -16.35
N VAL A 316 -6.64 -0.08 -17.23
CA VAL A 316 -6.48 0.18 -18.66
C VAL A 316 -7.77 0.75 -19.28
N LEU A 317 -8.93 0.18 -18.95
CA LEU A 317 -10.20 0.71 -19.44
C LEU A 317 -10.55 2.07 -18.84
N ALA A 318 -10.33 2.27 -17.54
CA ALA A 318 -10.55 3.56 -16.89
C ALA A 318 -9.68 4.65 -17.52
N PHE A 319 -8.40 4.35 -17.78
CA PHE A 319 -7.50 5.25 -18.49
C PHE A 319 -8.00 5.55 -19.92
N GLY A 320 -8.44 4.52 -20.65
CA GLY A 320 -9.00 4.67 -22.00
C GLY A 320 -10.25 5.56 -22.03
N LEU A 321 -11.19 5.32 -21.11
CA LEU A 321 -12.42 6.10 -20.96
C LEU A 321 -12.12 7.55 -20.53
N ALA A 322 -11.23 7.74 -19.56
CA ALA A 322 -10.81 9.07 -19.12
C ALA A 322 -10.13 9.85 -20.25
N SER A 323 -9.26 9.19 -21.03
CA SER A 323 -8.59 9.79 -22.19
C SER A 323 -9.59 10.17 -23.30
N ALA A 324 -10.57 9.30 -23.58
CA ALA A 324 -11.62 9.58 -24.55
C ALA A 324 -12.52 10.75 -24.09
N MET A 325 -12.94 10.74 -22.83
CA MET A 325 -13.72 11.82 -22.21
C MET A 325 -12.94 13.14 -22.26
N ALA A 326 -11.66 13.13 -21.90
CA ALA A 326 -10.80 14.31 -21.98
C ALA A 326 -10.68 14.83 -23.41
N ALA A 327 -10.50 13.97 -24.40
CA ALA A 327 -10.47 14.36 -25.81
C ALA A 327 -11.79 14.99 -26.27
N ILE A 328 -12.94 14.42 -25.88
CA ILE A 328 -14.28 14.96 -26.19
C ILE A 328 -14.49 16.33 -25.54
N LEU A 329 -14.17 16.45 -24.25
CA LEU A 329 -14.30 17.71 -23.51
C LEU A 329 -13.39 18.79 -24.11
N PHE A 330 -12.16 18.45 -24.47
CA PHE A 330 -11.22 19.38 -25.09
C PHE A 330 -11.71 19.83 -26.47
N GLN A 331 -12.25 18.90 -27.28
CA GLN A 331 -12.84 19.22 -28.58
C GLN A 331 -14.08 20.11 -28.45
N LEU A 332 -14.93 19.85 -27.45
CA LEU A 332 -16.10 20.68 -27.13
C LEU A 332 -15.67 22.08 -26.69
N PHE A 333 -14.67 22.18 -25.83
CA PHE A 333 -14.10 23.45 -25.36
C PHE A 333 -13.55 24.27 -26.52
N ILE A 334 -12.77 23.67 -27.43
CA ILE A 334 -12.28 24.37 -28.64
C ILE A 334 -13.45 24.88 -29.48
N ARG A 335 -14.46 24.05 -29.73
CA ARG A 335 -15.63 24.47 -30.51
C ARG A 335 -16.38 25.61 -29.84
N LEU A 336 -16.53 25.58 -28.52
CA LEU A 336 -17.14 26.65 -27.74
C LEU A 336 -16.34 27.95 -27.86
N VAL A 337 -15.02 27.88 -27.73
CA VAL A 337 -14.10 29.02 -27.89
C VAL A 337 -14.19 29.58 -29.31
N GLN A 338 -14.13 28.73 -30.34
CA GLN A 338 -14.28 29.14 -31.75
C GLN A 338 -15.63 29.79 -32.01
N PHE A 339 -16.71 29.25 -31.45
CA PHE A 339 -18.05 29.82 -31.56
C PHE A 339 -18.16 31.18 -30.87
N GLY A 340 -17.57 31.33 -29.68
CA GLY A 340 -17.50 32.62 -28.97
C GLY A 340 -16.69 33.66 -29.74
N LEU A 341 -15.51 33.28 -30.25
CA LEU A 341 -14.65 34.12 -31.08
C LEU A 341 -15.34 34.55 -32.37
N ALA A 342 -16.13 33.68 -32.99
CA ALA A 342 -16.89 34.00 -34.20
C ALA A 342 -18.03 35.01 -33.95
N ARG A 343 -18.48 35.17 -32.70
CA ARG A 343 -19.56 36.09 -32.31
C ARG A 343 -19.08 37.41 -31.71
N LEU A 344 -17.79 37.56 -31.42
CA LEU A 344 -17.24 38.80 -30.90
C LEU A 344 -17.24 39.89 -31.99
N PRO A 345 -17.67 41.12 -31.68
CA PRO A 345 -17.63 42.23 -32.64
C PRO A 345 -16.19 42.53 -33.05
N GLU A 346 -15.98 42.74 -34.36
CA GLU A 346 -14.64 42.93 -34.94
C GLU A 346 -13.96 44.19 -34.36
N ARG A 347 -12.98 44.02 -33.44
CA ARG A 347 -12.19 45.16 -32.91
C ARG A 347 -10.91 45.40 -33.70
N GLY A 348 -10.73 46.67 -34.09
CA GLY A 348 -9.46 47.38 -34.26
C GLY A 348 -8.40 46.76 -35.21
N PRO A 349 -7.17 46.51 -34.73
CA PRO A 349 -5.98 46.36 -35.57
C PRO A 349 -6.02 45.13 -36.49
N ARG A 350 -5.59 45.32 -37.74
CA ARG A 350 -5.64 44.31 -38.83
C ARG A 350 -4.93 43.00 -38.46
N VAL A 351 -3.79 43.07 -37.77
CA VAL A 351 -3.00 41.88 -37.38
C VAL A 351 -3.78 41.01 -36.37
N LEU A 352 -4.35 41.63 -35.34
CA LEU A 352 -5.13 40.92 -34.32
C LEU A 352 -6.39 40.29 -34.94
N ARG A 353 -7.02 40.98 -35.89
CA ARG A 353 -8.15 40.47 -36.66
C ARG A 353 -7.79 39.22 -37.47
N HIS A 354 -6.67 39.24 -38.19
CA HIS A 354 -6.21 38.08 -38.95
C HIS A 354 -5.83 36.91 -38.04
N ALA A 355 -5.18 37.18 -36.89
CA ALA A 355 -4.85 36.16 -35.91
C ALA A 355 -6.10 35.50 -35.30
N LEU A 356 -7.06 36.29 -34.82
CA LEU A 356 -8.32 35.78 -34.23
C LEU A 356 -9.16 35.02 -35.26
N ARG A 357 -9.19 35.49 -36.51
CA ARG A 357 -9.92 34.84 -37.59
C ARG A 357 -9.24 33.54 -38.06
N ASN A 358 -7.92 33.45 -38.02
CA ASN A 358 -7.20 32.18 -38.27
C ASN A 358 -7.48 31.13 -37.18
N ILE A 359 -7.74 31.55 -35.93
CA ILE A 359 -8.10 30.64 -34.83
C ILE A 359 -9.58 30.22 -34.90
N SER A 360 -10.48 31.15 -35.25
CA SER A 360 -11.92 30.90 -35.30
C SER A 360 -12.39 30.14 -36.54
N THR A 361 -11.64 30.19 -37.65
CA THR A 361 -12.01 29.48 -38.88
C THR A 361 -11.49 28.04 -38.83
N ALA A 362 -12.41 27.07 -38.86
CA ALA A 362 -12.08 25.64 -38.89
C ALA A 362 -11.35 25.28 -40.19
N GLY A 363 -10.03 25.08 -40.12
CA GLY A 363 -9.24 24.67 -41.30
C GLY A 363 -7.72 24.77 -41.15
N GLN A 364 -7.19 25.58 -40.22
CA GLN A 364 -5.74 25.80 -40.10
C GLN A 364 -5.11 25.08 -38.89
N ASN A 365 -3.81 24.78 -39.02
CA ASN A 365 -2.96 24.03 -38.08
C ASN A 365 -3.03 24.48 -36.61
N ALA A 366 -3.46 25.71 -36.33
CA ALA A 366 -3.55 26.28 -34.98
C ALA A 366 -4.42 25.42 -34.03
N ALA A 367 -5.55 24.90 -34.50
CA ALA A 367 -6.41 24.04 -33.67
C ALA A 367 -5.72 22.71 -33.32
N ALA A 368 -4.98 22.12 -34.27
CA ALA A 368 -4.25 20.87 -34.05
C ALA A 368 -3.07 21.06 -33.08
N VAL A 369 -2.37 22.19 -33.18
CA VAL A 369 -1.29 22.57 -32.25
C VAL A 369 -1.85 22.80 -30.85
N ALA A 370 -2.98 23.49 -30.72
CA ALA A 370 -3.65 23.70 -29.44
C ALA A 370 -4.09 22.38 -28.77
N VAL A 371 -4.58 21.41 -29.54
CA VAL A 371 -4.88 20.04 -29.04
C VAL A 371 -3.63 19.34 -28.55
N SER A 372 -2.55 19.36 -29.33
CA SER A 372 -1.30 18.72 -28.94
C SER A 372 -0.70 19.35 -27.68
N ALA A 373 -0.63 20.68 -27.62
CA ALA A 373 -0.12 21.41 -26.45
C ALA A 373 -1.03 21.25 -25.23
N GLY A 374 -2.36 21.30 -25.42
CA GLY A 374 -3.34 21.12 -24.36
C GLY A 374 -3.34 19.73 -23.77
N MET A 375 -3.22 18.68 -24.59
CA MET A 375 -3.05 17.30 -24.11
C MET A 375 -1.74 17.10 -23.36
N ALA A 376 -0.64 17.70 -23.85
CA ALA A 376 0.64 17.64 -23.14
C ALA A 376 0.57 18.33 -21.77
N LEU A 377 -0.05 19.52 -21.69
CA LEU A 377 -0.26 20.23 -20.44
C LEU A 377 -1.20 19.48 -19.50
N ALA A 378 -2.31 18.93 -20.02
CA ALA A 378 -3.26 18.14 -19.23
C ALA A 378 -2.57 16.93 -18.61
N MET A 379 -1.74 16.23 -19.40
CA MET A 379 -0.98 15.10 -18.88
C MET A 379 0.05 15.56 -17.83
N LEU A 380 0.75 16.67 -18.05
CA LEU A 380 1.66 17.23 -17.04
C LEU A 380 0.91 17.52 -15.72
N ILE A 381 -0.29 18.08 -15.79
CA ILE A 381 -1.14 18.31 -14.61
C ILE A 381 -1.52 16.97 -13.96
N VAL A 382 -1.91 15.96 -14.73
CA VAL A 382 -2.23 14.62 -14.20
C VAL A 382 -1.03 14.03 -13.47
N VAL A 383 0.18 14.13 -14.05
CA VAL A 383 1.41 13.66 -13.39
C VAL A 383 1.66 14.42 -12.08
N LEU A 384 1.53 15.75 -12.10
CA LEU A 384 1.76 16.59 -10.92
C LEU A 384 0.74 16.32 -9.80
N VAL A 385 -0.54 16.20 -10.14
CA VAL A 385 -1.61 15.88 -9.18
C VAL A 385 -1.39 14.49 -8.61
N MET A 386 -1.04 13.51 -9.43
CA MET A 386 -0.76 12.16 -8.96
C MET A 386 0.47 12.13 -8.05
N GLN A 387 1.54 12.86 -8.39
CA GLN A 387 2.71 13.01 -7.55
C GLN A 387 2.33 13.62 -6.19
N ALA A 388 1.52 14.69 -6.19
CA ALA A 388 1.06 15.32 -4.96
C ALA A 388 0.23 14.35 -4.10
N ASN A 389 -0.69 13.58 -4.73
CA ASN A 389 -1.47 12.57 -4.04
C ASN A 389 -0.58 11.46 -3.45
N LEU A 390 0.42 10.99 -4.18
CA LEU A 390 1.37 9.98 -3.67
C LEU A 390 2.20 10.52 -2.51
N GLN A 391 2.66 11.77 -2.59
CA GLN A 391 3.39 12.41 -1.50
C GLN A 391 2.50 12.59 -0.27
N GLN A 392 1.24 12.98 -0.43
CA GLN A 392 0.28 13.08 0.66
C GLN A 392 -0.07 11.72 1.27
N GLU A 393 -0.22 10.68 0.46
CA GLU A 393 -0.45 9.31 0.93
C GLU A 393 0.77 8.76 1.69
N PHE A 394 1.99 9.13 1.27
CA PHE A 394 3.23 8.74 1.93
C PHE A 394 3.45 9.51 3.25
N LEU A 395 3.34 10.84 3.22
CA LEU A 395 3.55 11.70 4.39
C LEU A 395 2.38 11.65 5.37
N GLY A 396 1.15 11.51 4.89
CA GLY A 396 -0.08 11.43 5.67
C GLY A 396 -0.21 10.12 6.45
N ALA A 397 0.24 9.00 5.87
CA ALA A 397 0.35 7.74 6.60
C ALA A 397 1.53 7.72 7.59
N SER A 398 2.52 8.58 7.37
CA SER A 398 3.64 8.84 8.28
C SER A 398 3.37 10.03 9.21
N ALA A 399 2.12 10.53 9.30
CA ALA A 399 1.80 11.71 10.07
C ALA A 399 1.91 11.46 11.58
N PHE A 400 3.15 11.55 12.06
CA PHE A 400 3.60 12.27 13.24
C PHE A 400 2.72 12.16 14.49
N ASP A 401 2.77 10.99 15.15
CA ASP A 401 2.75 10.88 16.63
C ASP A 401 3.12 9.47 17.13
N ALA A 402 4.00 8.76 16.40
CA ALA A 402 4.44 7.44 16.85
C ALA A 402 5.22 7.58 18.18
N PRO A 403 4.85 6.83 19.24
CA PRO A 403 5.51 6.95 20.52
C PRO A 403 6.98 6.54 20.42
N THR A 404 7.86 7.33 21.03
CA THR A 404 9.30 7.06 21.09
C THR A 404 9.61 6.04 22.18
N LEU A 405 8.85 6.06 23.28
CA LEU A 405 8.92 5.06 24.34
C LEU A 405 7.52 4.46 24.57
N VAL A 406 7.45 3.13 24.61
CA VAL A 406 6.25 2.39 24.99
C VAL A 406 6.57 1.53 26.20
N GLY A 407 5.87 1.75 27.30
CA GLY A 407 5.95 0.92 28.49
C GLY A 407 4.72 0.04 28.60
N SER A 408 4.86 -1.14 29.18
CA SER A 408 3.75 -1.97 29.61
C SER A 408 4.00 -2.47 31.01
N ASP A 409 2.92 -2.87 31.66
CA ASP A 409 2.92 -3.47 32.97
C ASP A 409 3.42 -2.55 34.10
N LEU A 410 3.16 -1.24 33.97
CA LEU A 410 3.50 -0.23 34.97
C LEU A 410 2.46 -0.14 36.08
N PHE A 411 2.91 -0.09 37.33
CA PHE A 411 2.06 0.10 38.50
C PHE A 411 1.55 1.54 38.60
N PRO A 412 0.41 1.80 39.30
CA PRO A 412 -0.15 3.15 39.42
C PRO A 412 0.84 4.21 39.93
N ASP A 413 1.69 3.87 40.90
CA ASP A 413 2.71 4.77 41.45
C ASP A 413 3.81 5.12 40.42
N GLU A 414 4.14 4.18 39.52
CA GLU A 414 5.09 4.41 38.44
C GLU A 414 4.49 5.32 37.35
N VAL A 415 3.18 5.19 37.08
CA VAL A 415 2.46 6.08 36.16
C VAL A 415 2.45 7.50 36.70
N GLU A 416 2.10 7.70 37.96
CA GLU A 416 2.08 9.01 38.62
C GLU A 416 3.47 9.66 38.61
N ALA A 417 4.52 8.88 38.86
CA ALA A 417 5.90 9.37 38.80
C ALA A 417 6.31 9.82 37.38
N LEU A 418 5.93 9.08 36.34
CA LEU A 418 6.22 9.44 34.95
C LEU A 418 5.37 10.62 34.48
N GLU A 419 4.12 10.72 34.92
CA GLU A 419 3.23 11.85 34.63
C GLU A 419 3.79 13.13 35.25
N ALA A 420 4.26 13.07 36.50
CA ALA A 420 4.95 14.18 37.16
C ALA A 420 6.22 14.59 36.40
N LEU A 421 7.04 13.63 35.95
CA LEU A 421 8.22 13.90 35.14
C LEU A 421 7.87 14.55 33.79
N SER A 422 6.79 14.10 33.14
CA SER A 422 6.32 14.66 31.87
C SER A 422 5.84 16.11 31.99
N SER A 423 5.41 16.51 33.17
CA SER A 423 4.98 17.88 33.48
C SER A 423 6.18 18.83 33.69
N GLU A 424 7.40 18.31 33.85
CA GLU A 424 8.61 19.12 33.96
C GLU A 424 9.10 19.55 32.57
N PRO A 425 9.25 20.86 32.29
CA PRO A 425 9.71 21.36 30.98
C PRO A 425 11.11 20.89 30.58
N ALA A 426 11.93 20.50 31.57
CA ALA A 426 13.29 20.01 31.35
C ALA A 426 13.36 18.54 30.89
N SER A 427 12.26 17.79 30.99
CA SER A 427 12.20 16.36 30.65
C SER A 427 12.26 16.08 29.15
N GLY A 428 11.93 17.06 28.30
CA GLY A 428 11.86 16.90 26.84
C GLY A 428 10.69 16.02 26.36
N ILE A 429 9.77 15.67 27.26
CA ILE A 429 8.57 14.88 26.94
C ILE A 429 7.50 15.81 26.37
N SER A 430 7.14 15.65 25.09
CA SER A 430 6.13 16.52 24.44
C SER A 430 4.70 16.11 24.76
N ARG A 431 4.46 14.83 25.05
CA ARG A 431 3.15 14.28 25.36
C ARG A 431 3.30 13.02 26.23
N PHE A 432 2.37 12.81 27.13
CA PHE A 432 2.29 11.60 27.95
C PHE A 432 0.87 11.05 27.85
N VAL A 433 0.75 9.78 27.51
CA VAL A 433 -0.54 9.08 27.47
C VAL A 433 -0.39 7.77 28.24
N SER A 434 -1.12 7.66 29.34
CA SER A 434 -1.28 6.42 30.09
C SER A 434 -2.67 5.84 29.83
N THR A 435 -2.74 4.52 29.66
CA THR A 435 -4.02 3.83 29.53
C THR A 435 -4.08 2.65 30.50
N PRO A 436 -5.11 2.60 31.37
CA PRO A 436 -5.27 1.47 32.27
C PRO A 436 -5.59 0.21 31.48
N MET A 437 -4.97 -0.90 31.89
CA MET A 437 -5.15 -2.20 31.27
C MET A 437 -5.55 -3.21 32.35
N LEU A 438 -6.52 -4.05 32.01
CA LEU A 438 -6.82 -5.28 32.75
C LEU A 438 -6.81 -6.45 31.76
N ARG A 439 -6.84 -7.67 32.28
CA ARG A 439 -7.00 -8.87 31.47
C ARG A 439 -8.34 -9.51 31.75
N GLY A 440 -8.96 -10.03 30.70
CA GLY A 440 -10.18 -10.81 30.80
C GLY A 440 -10.38 -11.64 29.55
N ARG A 441 -11.28 -12.61 29.64
CA ARG A 441 -11.59 -13.52 28.54
C ARG A 441 -13.08 -13.46 28.22
N LEU A 442 -13.45 -13.41 26.96
CA LEU A 442 -14.85 -13.53 26.56
C LEU A 442 -15.31 -14.98 26.76
N THR A 443 -16.42 -15.20 27.46
CA THR A 443 -16.97 -16.53 27.76
C THR A 443 -18.23 -16.84 26.95
N SER A 444 -19.10 -15.85 26.75
CA SER A 444 -20.35 -16.01 26.00
C SER A 444 -20.78 -14.73 25.28
N ILE A 445 -21.54 -14.91 24.20
CA ILE A 445 -22.18 -13.88 23.38
C ILE A 445 -23.66 -14.22 23.32
N GLU A 446 -24.56 -13.35 23.80
CA GLU A 446 -26.01 -13.63 23.85
C GLU A 446 -26.32 -15.02 24.45
N ASP A 447 -25.68 -15.34 25.59
CA ASP A 447 -25.73 -16.65 26.27
C ASP A 447 -25.18 -17.86 25.49
N VAL A 448 -24.69 -17.68 24.26
CA VAL A 448 -24.00 -18.72 23.49
C VAL A 448 -22.53 -18.81 23.92
N PRO A 449 -22.03 -19.99 24.35
CA PRO A 449 -20.63 -20.16 24.72
C PRO A 449 -19.68 -19.88 23.55
N VAL A 450 -18.58 -19.17 23.83
CA VAL A 450 -17.54 -18.82 22.85
C VAL A 450 -16.96 -20.03 22.10
N SER A 451 -16.96 -21.22 22.71
CA SER A 451 -16.51 -22.46 22.06
C SER A 451 -17.36 -22.88 20.86
N GLU A 452 -18.61 -22.42 20.80
CA GLU A 452 -19.56 -22.72 19.72
C GLU A 452 -19.69 -21.54 18.73
N THR A 453 -19.16 -20.37 19.10
CA THR A 453 -19.20 -19.16 18.27
C THR A 453 -18.13 -19.20 17.19
N ARG A 454 -18.55 -18.98 15.94
CA ARG A 454 -17.63 -18.90 14.80
C ARG A 454 -17.11 -17.47 14.63
N THR A 455 -15.80 -17.32 14.58
CA THR A 455 -15.18 -16.02 14.31
C THR A 455 -14.88 -15.81 12.84
N ARG A 456 -15.00 -14.58 12.36
CA ARG A 456 -14.47 -14.14 11.06
C ARG A 456 -13.43 -13.05 11.25
N GLY A 457 -12.25 -13.27 10.68
CA GLY A 457 -11.16 -12.30 10.73
C GLY A 457 -10.31 -12.36 12.02
N PRO A 458 -9.09 -11.78 11.96
CA PRO A 458 -8.07 -12.00 12.98
C PRO A 458 -8.39 -11.35 14.33
N GLU A 459 -9.08 -10.21 14.36
CA GLU A 459 -9.41 -9.52 15.61
C GLU A 459 -10.45 -10.30 16.43
N ALA A 460 -11.46 -10.86 15.76
CA ALA A 460 -12.47 -11.70 16.41
C ALA A 460 -11.82 -12.98 16.96
N THR A 461 -11.01 -13.67 16.16
CA THR A 461 -10.25 -14.84 16.63
C THR A 461 -9.32 -14.50 17.80
N PHE A 462 -8.67 -13.33 17.77
CA PHE A 462 -7.82 -12.88 18.86
C PHE A 462 -8.62 -12.64 20.14
N LEU A 463 -9.79 -11.98 20.06
CA LEU A 463 -10.64 -11.74 21.23
C LEU A 463 -11.09 -13.04 21.92
N LEU A 464 -11.29 -14.11 21.15
CA LEU A 464 -11.72 -15.43 21.65
C LEU A 464 -10.54 -16.35 22.01
N SER A 465 -9.30 -15.92 21.80
CA SER A 465 -8.10 -16.76 21.97
C SER A 465 -7.68 -17.02 23.43
N GLY A 466 -8.43 -16.48 24.40
CA GLY A 466 -8.15 -16.62 25.83
C GLY A 466 -8.25 -15.28 26.55
N GLU A 467 -7.38 -15.07 27.54
CA GLU A 467 -7.28 -13.76 28.19
C GLU A 467 -6.65 -12.74 27.24
N VAL A 468 -7.42 -11.71 26.93
CA VAL A 468 -6.99 -10.57 26.12
C VAL A 468 -6.84 -9.34 26.99
N PRO A 469 -5.97 -8.39 26.59
CA PRO A 469 -5.89 -7.12 27.25
C PRO A 469 -7.16 -6.30 26.94
N LEU A 470 -7.78 -5.79 27.98
CA LEU A 470 -8.97 -4.95 27.97
C LEU A 470 -8.66 -3.63 28.69
N THR A 471 -9.51 -2.64 28.50
CA THR A 471 -9.34 -1.30 29.10
C THR A 471 -10.70 -0.76 29.53
N TRP A 472 -10.71 0.18 30.45
CA TRP A 472 -11.90 0.96 30.78
C TRP A 472 -11.55 2.43 30.70
N ARG A 473 -12.51 3.27 30.29
CA ARG A 473 -12.28 4.71 30.19
C ARG A 473 -13.57 5.50 30.15
N THR A 474 -13.51 6.69 30.70
CA THR A 474 -14.62 7.65 30.69
C THR A 474 -14.72 8.36 29.35
N GLU A 475 -13.59 8.81 28.82
CA GLU A 475 -13.53 9.61 27.60
C GLU A 475 -13.11 8.79 26.38
N MET A 476 -13.65 9.15 25.21
CA MET A 476 -13.27 8.53 23.95
C MET A 476 -11.84 8.95 23.58
N PRO A 477 -10.94 8.01 23.23
CA PRO A 477 -9.60 8.36 22.78
C PRO A 477 -9.63 9.22 21.51
N LEU A 478 -8.78 10.25 21.48
CA LEU A 478 -8.69 11.22 20.37
C LEU A 478 -8.30 10.57 19.03
N SER A 479 -7.63 9.42 19.08
CA SER A 479 -7.18 8.64 17.91
C SER A 479 -8.27 7.76 17.30
N SER A 480 -9.45 7.73 17.90
CA SER A 480 -10.51 6.78 17.56
C SER A 480 -11.74 7.53 17.07
N ARG A 481 -12.40 6.95 16.07
CA ARG A 481 -13.61 7.49 15.45
C ARG A 481 -14.77 6.55 15.72
N LEU A 482 -15.88 7.11 16.17
CA LEU A 482 -17.11 6.36 16.32
C LEU A 482 -17.73 6.07 14.94
N VAL A 483 -18.11 4.83 14.71
CA VAL A 483 -18.68 4.36 13.44
C VAL A 483 -20.19 4.15 13.57
N ALA A 484 -20.64 3.64 14.72
CA ALA A 484 -22.04 3.40 15.00
C ALA A 484 -22.31 3.45 16.52
N GLY A 485 -23.51 3.89 16.91
CA GLY A 485 -23.93 4.06 18.31
C GLY A 485 -23.59 5.43 18.86
N ASP A 486 -23.57 5.55 20.19
CA ASP A 486 -23.15 6.75 20.90
C ASP A 486 -22.11 6.39 21.97
N TRP A 487 -21.18 7.30 22.23
CA TRP A 487 -20.28 7.18 23.38
C TRP A 487 -21.03 7.55 24.66
N TRP A 488 -20.71 6.89 25.77
CA TRP A 488 -21.35 7.20 27.05
C TRP A 488 -20.91 8.57 27.61
N PRO A 489 -21.77 9.25 28.38
CA PRO A 489 -21.41 10.48 29.09
C PRO A 489 -20.25 10.29 30.09
N THR A 490 -19.57 11.38 30.46
CA THR A 490 -18.44 11.32 31.39
C THR A 490 -18.84 10.96 32.83
N ASP A 491 -20.09 11.18 33.18
CA ASP A 491 -20.72 10.86 34.47
C ASP A 491 -21.58 9.59 34.41
N TYR A 492 -21.37 8.75 33.39
CA TYR A 492 -22.17 7.54 33.18
C TYR A 492 -22.08 6.59 34.37
N SER A 493 -23.25 6.27 34.94
CA SER A 493 -23.43 5.38 36.09
C SER A 493 -24.52 4.33 35.82
N GLY A 494 -24.70 3.94 34.56
CA GLY A 494 -25.65 2.90 34.16
C GLY A 494 -25.07 1.47 34.18
N PRO A 495 -25.79 0.49 33.60
CA PRO A 495 -25.30 -0.88 33.43
C PRO A 495 -23.99 -0.93 32.64
N GLY A 496 -23.20 -1.99 32.79
CA GLY A 496 -21.90 -2.12 32.12
C GLY A 496 -22.04 -2.05 30.60
N LEU A 497 -21.39 -1.07 29.98
CA LEU A 497 -21.35 -0.92 28.52
C LEU A 497 -19.96 -1.28 27.99
N VAL A 498 -19.92 -1.77 26.76
CA VAL A 498 -18.69 -2.01 26.02
C VAL A 498 -18.72 -1.34 24.66
N SER A 499 -17.62 -0.69 24.33
CA SER A 499 -17.29 -0.21 22.99
C SER A 499 -16.37 -1.21 22.32
N LEU A 500 -16.75 -1.69 21.14
CA LEU A 500 -15.99 -2.68 20.38
C LEU A 500 -15.36 -2.07 19.13
N HIS A 501 -14.24 -2.64 18.71
CA HIS A 501 -13.69 -2.33 17.40
C HIS A 501 -14.67 -2.75 16.28
N GLN A 502 -14.79 -1.97 15.21
CA GLN A 502 -15.74 -2.22 14.11
C GLN A 502 -15.56 -3.60 13.48
N SER A 503 -14.33 -4.13 13.40
CA SER A 503 -14.08 -5.47 12.85
C SER A 503 -14.77 -6.59 13.64
N LEU A 504 -15.05 -6.38 14.93
CA LEU A 504 -15.74 -7.35 15.77
C LEU A 504 -17.23 -7.46 15.47
N ARG A 505 -17.86 -6.43 14.88
CA ARG A 505 -19.28 -6.46 14.51
C ARG A 505 -19.58 -7.63 13.58
N ASN A 506 -18.92 -7.65 12.42
CA ASN A 506 -19.05 -8.74 11.45
C ASN A 506 -18.25 -10.00 11.86
N GLY A 507 -17.23 -9.81 12.69
CA GLY A 507 -16.33 -10.88 13.12
C GLY A 507 -16.93 -11.81 14.16
N LEU A 508 -17.80 -11.28 15.02
CA LEU A 508 -18.53 -12.00 16.07
C LEU A 508 -20.03 -12.12 15.77
N ASP A 509 -20.51 -11.46 14.72
CA ASP A 509 -21.93 -11.38 14.36
C ASP A 509 -22.78 -10.74 15.48
N VAL A 510 -22.27 -9.63 16.02
CA VAL A 510 -22.89 -8.88 17.13
C VAL A 510 -23.30 -7.48 16.68
N ASP A 511 -24.40 -6.97 17.21
CA ASP A 511 -24.93 -5.64 16.96
C ASP A 511 -25.05 -4.81 18.25
N ILE A 512 -25.41 -3.54 18.09
CA ILE A 512 -25.61 -2.62 19.23
C ILE A 512 -26.84 -3.09 20.02
N GLY A 513 -26.67 -3.25 21.34
CA GLY A 513 -27.69 -3.79 22.24
C GLY A 513 -27.47 -5.23 22.66
N ASP A 514 -26.61 -5.97 21.94
CA ASP A 514 -26.27 -7.35 22.30
C ASP A 514 -25.41 -7.41 23.56
N THR A 515 -25.44 -8.56 24.23
CA THR A 515 -24.79 -8.83 25.51
C THR A 515 -23.58 -9.74 25.33
N LEU A 516 -22.51 -9.37 26.03
CA LEU A 516 -21.25 -10.10 26.06
C LEU A 516 -20.87 -10.37 27.52
N THR A 517 -20.52 -11.61 27.84
CA THR A 517 -20.02 -11.96 29.17
C THR A 517 -18.53 -12.16 29.10
N PHE A 518 -17.81 -11.38 29.90
CA PHE A 518 -16.37 -11.50 30.08
C PHE A 518 -16.07 -12.04 31.47
N GLU A 519 -15.12 -12.96 31.57
CA GLU A 519 -14.50 -13.36 32.82
C GLU A 519 -13.33 -12.42 33.10
N ILE A 520 -13.46 -11.58 34.12
CA ILE A 520 -12.45 -10.60 34.54
C ILE A 520 -12.08 -10.92 35.99
N PHE A 521 -10.78 -11.14 36.26
CA PHE A 521 -10.30 -11.60 37.58
C PHE A 521 -11.02 -12.85 38.13
N GLY A 522 -11.52 -13.73 37.25
CA GLY A 522 -12.26 -14.94 37.62
C GLY A 522 -13.74 -14.72 37.90
N GLU A 523 -14.26 -13.50 37.73
CA GLU A 523 -15.68 -13.18 37.89
C GLU A 523 -16.36 -12.89 36.55
N PRO A 524 -17.53 -13.47 36.28
CA PRO A 524 -18.29 -13.19 35.08
C PRO A 524 -18.94 -11.79 35.16
N THR A 525 -18.64 -10.95 34.18
CA THR A 525 -19.15 -9.59 34.02
C THR A 525 -19.87 -9.50 32.68
N THR A 526 -21.21 -9.35 32.73
CA THR A 526 -22.03 -9.17 31.52
C THR A 526 -22.15 -7.69 31.18
N VAL A 527 -21.90 -7.35 29.92
CA VAL A 527 -21.93 -5.98 29.40
C VAL A 527 -22.70 -5.91 28.10
N THR A 528 -23.25 -4.74 27.80
CA THR A 528 -24.01 -4.49 26.57
C THR A 528 -23.20 -3.69 25.57
N VAL A 529 -23.24 -4.08 24.29
CA VAL A 529 -22.56 -3.38 23.20
C VAL A 529 -23.23 -2.02 22.97
N ALA A 530 -22.54 -0.94 23.30
CA ALA A 530 -23.07 0.42 23.16
C ALA A 530 -22.74 1.06 21.82
N ASN A 531 -21.52 0.82 21.32
CA ASN A 531 -21.04 1.44 20.10
C ASN A 531 -19.92 0.62 19.45
N PHE A 532 -19.72 0.88 18.16
CA PHE A 532 -18.58 0.38 17.39
C PHE A 532 -17.68 1.55 17.00
N ARG A 533 -16.38 1.35 17.16
CA ARG A 533 -15.35 2.34 16.83
C ARG A 533 -14.30 1.79 15.90
N ASP A 534 -13.72 2.68 15.11
CA ASP A 534 -12.54 2.41 14.29
C ASP A 534 -11.38 3.24 14.85
N TYR A 535 -10.19 2.67 14.87
CA TYR A 535 -9.00 3.37 15.33
C TYR A 535 -7.79 2.99 14.51
N SER A 536 -6.91 3.97 14.29
CA SER A 536 -5.59 3.70 13.76
C SER A 536 -4.61 3.53 14.93
N TRP A 537 -3.79 2.48 14.90
CA TRP A 537 -2.69 2.27 15.86
C TRP A 537 -1.63 3.40 15.84
N GLN A 538 -1.81 4.41 14.97
CA GLN A 538 -0.91 5.54 14.78
C GLN A 538 -1.13 6.67 15.80
N GLY A 539 -2.29 6.72 16.48
CA GLY A 539 -2.63 7.81 17.41
C GLY A 539 -2.58 7.47 18.90
N GLY A 540 -2.15 6.25 19.27
CA GLY A 540 -2.06 5.80 20.66
C GLY A 540 -2.36 4.31 20.82
N ILE A 541 -2.23 3.82 22.06
CA ILE A 541 -2.58 2.42 22.40
C ILE A 541 -4.08 2.35 22.63
N ASP A 542 -4.78 1.62 21.76
CA ASP A 542 -6.20 1.31 21.91
C ASP A 542 -6.41 -0.21 21.87
N PHE A 543 -7.54 -0.66 22.41
CA PHE A 543 -7.85 -2.06 22.66
C PHE A 543 -9.04 -2.50 21.79
N LEU A 544 -9.26 -3.80 21.63
CA LEU A 544 -10.42 -4.27 20.84
C LEU A 544 -11.75 -4.04 21.57
N ALA A 545 -11.73 -4.04 22.90
CA ALA A 545 -12.88 -3.78 23.75
C ALA A 545 -12.51 -2.77 24.84
N SER A 546 -13.33 -1.74 24.97
CA SER A 546 -13.21 -0.70 26.00
C SER A 546 -14.50 -0.62 26.80
N PHE A 547 -14.39 -0.72 28.12
CA PHE A 547 -15.53 -0.74 29.03
C PHE A 547 -15.86 0.66 29.54
N SER A 548 -17.14 0.92 29.80
CA SER A 548 -17.56 2.09 30.56
C SER A 548 -17.04 1.98 32.01
N PRO A 549 -16.77 3.11 32.68
CA PRO A 549 -16.51 3.09 34.12
C PRO A 549 -17.71 2.46 34.83
N ALA A 550 -17.46 1.54 35.77
CA ALA A 550 -18.54 0.84 36.45
C ALA A 550 -19.33 1.81 37.34
N SER A 551 -20.66 1.71 37.28
CA SER A 551 -21.51 2.20 38.37
C SER A 551 -21.59 1.13 39.44
N SER A 552 -21.36 1.53 40.68
CA SER A 552 -21.46 0.67 41.84
C SER A 552 -22.83 -0.04 41.86
N THR A 553 -22.87 -1.36 41.62
CA THR A 553 -23.85 -2.29 42.26
C THR A 553 -23.70 -3.76 41.86
N THR A 554 -22.96 -4.10 40.80
CA THR A 554 -22.51 -5.48 40.53
C THR A 554 -21.01 -5.46 40.28
N THR A 555 -20.28 -5.93 41.29
CA THR A 555 -18.84 -6.11 41.49
C THR A 555 -17.87 -5.19 40.71
N PRO A 556 -17.03 -4.38 41.39
CA PRO A 556 -16.16 -3.41 40.74
C PRO A 556 -15.00 -4.11 39.98
N PRO A 557 -14.37 -3.50 38.96
CA PRO A 557 -12.91 -3.61 38.89
C PRO A 557 -12.43 -2.91 40.17
N PRO A 558 -11.78 -3.62 41.11
CA PRO A 558 -11.64 -3.16 42.49
C PRO A 558 -11.12 -1.72 42.53
N SER A 559 -11.85 -0.85 43.22
CA SER A 559 -11.19 0.26 43.90
C SER A 559 -10.09 -0.38 44.74
N LEU A 560 -8.85 -0.13 44.34
CA LEU A 560 -7.66 -0.72 44.96
C LEU A 560 -7.75 -0.53 46.49
N PRO A 561 -7.62 -1.60 47.30
CA PRO A 561 -7.29 -1.39 48.70
C PRO A 561 -5.92 -0.69 48.75
N PRO A 562 -5.67 0.24 49.70
CA PRO A 562 -4.33 0.76 49.92
C PRO A 562 -3.39 -0.43 50.13
N SER A 563 -2.34 -0.52 49.31
CA SER A 563 -1.34 -1.57 49.41
C SER A 563 -0.82 -1.65 50.85
N PRO A 564 -0.58 -2.86 51.43
CA PRO A 564 0.20 -2.93 52.65
C PRO A 564 1.58 -2.31 52.38
N PRO A 565 2.17 -1.56 53.32
CA PRO A 565 3.47 -0.92 53.11
C PRO A 565 4.52 -1.98 52.74
N ARG A 566 5.25 -1.72 51.65
CA ARG A 566 6.39 -2.54 51.19
C ARG A 566 7.33 -2.83 52.38
N PRO A 567 7.77 -4.09 52.59
CA PRO A 567 9.04 -4.30 53.29
C PRO A 567 10.17 -3.78 52.39
N ALA A 568 11.05 -2.94 52.94
CA ALA A 568 12.15 -2.32 52.22
C ALA A 568 13.02 -3.37 51.49
N ARG A 569 13.23 -3.18 50.18
CA ARG A 569 14.13 -3.98 49.34
C ARG A 569 15.56 -3.84 49.89
N LYS A 570 16.06 -4.84 50.61
CA LYS A 570 17.50 -4.96 50.93
C LYS A 570 18.25 -5.52 49.72
N LYS A 571 19.46 -4.98 49.48
CA LYS A 571 20.45 -5.46 48.50
C LYS A 571 20.67 -6.98 48.62
N PRO A 572 21.00 -7.70 47.52
CA PRO A 572 20.95 -9.15 47.47
C PRO A 572 22.10 -9.79 48.25
N SER A 573 21.80 -10.87 48.98
CA SER A 573 22.73 -11.93 49.39
C SER A 573 21.94 -13.25 49.44
N PRO A 574 22.56 -14.42 49.18
CA PRO A 574 21.88 -15.58 48.63
C PRO A 574 21.27 -16.49 49.70
N ALA A 575 20.25 -17.22 49.26
CA ALA A 575 19.62 -18.40 49.86
C ALA A 575 18.22 -18.22 50.51
N ALA A 576 17.35 -19.10 50.04
CA ALA A 576 16.13 -19.66 50.64
C ALA A 576 14.77 -18.97 50.42
N SER A 577 14.00 -19.64 49.55
CA SER A 577 12.56 -20.01 49.61
C SER A 577 11.47 -18.93 49.69
N LEU A 578 10.69 -18.89 48.59
CA LEU A 578 9.27 -18.56 48.37
C LEU A 578 8.33 -18.64 49.60
N PRO A 579 7.25 -17.81 49.66
CA PRO A 579 6.04 -18.14 48.88
C PRO A 579 5.24 -16.98 48.25
N THR A 580 4.54 -17.35 47.17
CA THR A 580 3.23 -16.89 46.62
C THR A 580 2.98 -15.41 46.29
N SER A 581 2.57 -15.21 45.03
CA SER A 581 2.11 -13.98 44.35
C SER A 581 0.86 -13.32 44.95
N PRO A 582 0.63 -12.03 44.59
CA PRO A 582 -0.65 -11.69 43.96
C PRO A 582 -0.48 -10.90 42.65
N THR A 583 -1.36 -11.21 41.70
CA THR A 583 -1.55 -10.58 40.39
C THR A 583 -2.21 -9.20 40.57
N SER A 584 -1.66 -8.14 39.98
CA SER A 584 -2.19 -6.77 40.09
C SER A 584 -2.35 -6.09 38.73
N ALA A 585 -3.28 -5.13 38.65
CA ALA A 585 -3.54 -4.29 37.49
C ALA A 585 -2.29 -3.48 37.09
N SER A 586 -2.12 -3.30 35.78
CA SER A 586 -0.93 -2.68 35.21
C SER A 586 -1.33 -1.78 34.04
N SER A 587 -0.53 -0.76 33.73
CA SER A 587 -0.84 0.24 32.70
C SER A 587 0.14 0.19 31.54
N ARG A 588 -0.28 0.70 30.38
CA ARG A 588 0.59 0.92 29.23
C ARG A 588 0.83 2.40 29.00
N LEU A 589 2.05 2.70 28.58
CA LEU A 589 2.64 4.03 28.44
C LEU A 589 2.98 4.30 26.98
N ALA A 590 2.75 5.52 26.52
CA ALA A 590 3.25 6.03 25.25
C ALA A 590 3.77 7.46 25.46
N ILE A 591 5.06 7.68 25.18
CA ILE A 591 5.71 9.01 25.26
C ILE A 591 6.16 9.42 23.84
N PRO A 592 5.51 10.41 23.19
CA PRO A 592 6.03 11.03 21.96
C PRO A 592 7.21 11.97 22.23
N SER A 593 8.12 12.11 21.25
CA SER A 593 9.18 13.13 21.26
C SER A 593 8.78 14.35 20.45
N SER A 594 9.21 15.54 20.86
CA SER A 594 9.22 16.71 19.98
C SER A 594 10.29 16.56 18.88
N LYS A 595 9.87 16.60 17.62
CA LYS A 595 10.68 17.16 16.54
C LYS A 595 9.87 18.17 15.75
#